data_AF-A0A0F9HNJ6-F1
#
_entry.id   AF-A0A0F9HNJ6-F1
#
_cell.length_a   1.000
_cell.length_b   1.000
_cell.length_c   1.000
_cell.angle_alpha   90.00
_cell.angle_beta   90.00
_cell.angle_gamma   90.00
#
_symmetry.space_group_name_H-M   'P 1'
#
loop_
_entity.id
_entity.type
_entity.pdbx_description
1 polymer ?
#
loop_
_entity_poly.entity_id
_entity_poly.type
_entity_poly.pdbx_seq_one_letter_code
_entity_poly.pdbx_strand_id
1 'polypeptide(L)'
;MFVPAGGMPLPQGVASPNIPETILVNGQPIDYAAKDLLPGHMRDGMRLYIENRIPPGSFLMAVLSNDLMDACCRADDINRHRLFDFCMWLYNHAPPACFGSRENVAAWLRPDAVKAEGQAA
;
A
#
# COMPACT_ATOMS: atom_id res chain seq x y z
N MET A 1 3.41 -26.01 -5.84
CA MET A 1 4.15 -25.52 -7.02
C MET A 1 4.45 -24.04 -6.75
N PHE A 2 5.64 -23.76 -6.25
CA PHE A 2 6.09 -22.41 -5.88
C PHE A 2 6.63 -21.78 -7.17
N VAL A 3 5.91 -20.82 -7.73
CA VAL A 3 6.44 -20.02 -8.84
C VAL A 3 7.37 -19.01 -8.18
N PRO A 4 8.70 -19.04 -8.40
CA PRO A 4 9.56 -17.98 -7.90
C PRO A 4 9.08 -16.69 -8.57
N ALA A 5 8.82 -15.66 -7.77
CA ALA A 5 8.55 -14.31 -8.26
C ALA A 5 9.78 -13.84 -9.03
N GLY A 6 9.88 -14.21 -10.30
CA GLY A 6 10.74 -13.56 -11.25
C GLY A 6 10.33 -12.11 -11.26
N GLY A 7 11.23 -11.23 -10.79
CA GLY A 7 11.03 -9.80 -10.83
C GLY A 7 10.57 -9.44 -12.24
N MET A 8 9.34 -8.95 -12.35
CA MET A 8 8.83 -8.46 -13.61
C MET A 8 9.80 -7.35 -14.02
N PRO A 9 10.47 -7.44 -15.18
CA PRO A 9 11.28 -6.34 -15.65
C PRO A 9 10.35 -5.14 -15.77
N LEU A 10 10.67 -4.07 -15.04
CA LEU A 10 9.99 -2.78 -15.20
C LEU A 10 9.94 -2.48 -16.71
N PRO A 11 8.78 -2.11 -17.27
CA PRO A 11 8.68 -1.82 -18.69
C PRO A 11 9.70 -0.75 -19.06
N GLN A 12 10.75 -1.15 -19.78
CA GLN A 12 11.77 -0.24 -20.26
C GLN A 12 11.19 0.52 -21.44
N GLY A 13 10.96 1.81 -21.25
CA GLY A 13 10.65 2.73 -22.32
C GLY A 13 9.16 3.03 -22.54
N VAL A 14 8.54 3.68 -21.55
CA VAL A 14 7.64 4.80 -21.87
C VAL A 14 8.05 5.99 -21.01
N ALA A 15 8.90 6.85 -21.57
CA ALA A 15 9.07 8.20 -21.05
C ALA A 15 7.73 8.92 -21.25
N SER A 16 6.84 8.80 -20.26
CA SER A 16 5.58 9.53 -20.25
C SER A 16 5.87 10.97 -19.81
N PRO A 17 5.67 11.99 -20.67
CA PRO A 17 6.22 13.34 -20.50
C PRO A 17 5.48 14.21 -19.46
N ASN A 18 4.82 13.64 -18.46
CA ASN A 18 4.07 14.39 -17.45
C ASN A 18 3.97 13.66 -16.10
N ILE A 19 5.08 13.53 -15.37
CA ILE A 19 5.06 13.10 -13.97
C ILE A 19 5.55 14.26 -13.09
N PRO A 20 4.66 14.99 -12.39
CA PRO A 20 5.03 15.54 -11.11
C PRO A 20 4.95 14.39 -10.08
N GLU A 21 6.07 14.18 -9.38
CA GLU A 21 6.16 13.51 -8.06
C GLU A 21 6.16 11.97 -8.02
N THR A 22 7.23 11.35 -8.52
CA THR A 22 7.65 10.03 -7.99
C THR A 22 8.23 10.24 -6.58
N ILE A 23 7.42 10.03 -5.55
CA ILE A 23 7.86 10.13 -4.15
C ILE A 23 8.54 8.81 -3.77
N LEU A 24 9.74 8.91 -3.20
CA LEU A 24 10.51 7.77 -2.71
C LEU A 24 10.19 7.55 -1.22
N VAL A 25 9.55 6.43 -0.89
CA VAL A 25 9.36 6.00 0.51
C VAL A 25 10.23 4.79 0.76
N ASN A 26 11.13 4.88 1.75
CA ASN A 26 12.14 3.85 2.04
C ASN A 26 13.00 3.47 0.80
N GLY A 27 13.27 4.44 -0.08
CA GLY A 27 14.03 4.22 -1.31
C GLY A 27 13.26 3.47 -2.41
N GLN A 28 11.95 3.29 -2.26
CA GLN A 28 11.09 2.68 -3.28
C GLN A 28 10.20 3.76 -3.91
N PRO A 29 10.16 3.87 -5.25
CA PRO A 29 9.26 4.79 -5.94
C PRO A 29 7.82 4.31 -5.78
N ILE A 30 6.94 5.20 -5.31
CA ILE A 30 5.51 4.94 -5.27
C ILE A 30 4.88 5.55 -6.51
N ASP A 31 4.14 4.72 -7.24
CA ASP A 31 3.39 5.16 -8.41
C ASP A 31 1.92 5.44 -8.05
N TYR A 32 1.64 6.71 -7.75
CA TYR A 32 0.29 7.22 -7.61
C TYR A 32 -0.37 7.57 -8.95
N ALA A 33 0.32 7.41 -10.09
CA ALA A 33 -0.22 7.73 -11.41
C ALA A 33 -1.28 6.72 -11.88
N ALA A 34 -1.36 5.54 -11.24
CA ALA A 34 -2.46 4.58 -11.35
C ALA A 34 -3.75 5.09 -10.68
N LYS A 35 -4.15 6.32 -11.02
CA LYS A 35 -5.29 7.06 -10.49
C LYS A 35 -6.60 6.28 -10.65
N ASP A 36 -6.72 5.48 -11.70
CA ASP A 36 -7.95 4.73 -11.98
C ASP A 36 -8.20 3.56 -11.03
N LEU A 37 -7.16 3.10 -10.31
CA LEU A 37 -7.26 1.99 -9.37
C LEU A 37 -7.71 2.43 -7.96
N LEU A 38 -7.30 3.63 -7.52
CA LEU A 38 -7.70 4.17 -6.23
C LEU A 38 -8.78 5.26 -6.38
N PRO A 39 -9.97 5.08 -5.79
CA PRO A 39 -11.00 6.12 -5.76
C PRO A 39 -10.46 7.43 -5.21
N GLY A 40 -10.82 8.56 -5.83
CA GLY A 40 -10.24 9.87 -5.51
C GLY A 40 -10.28 10.23 -4.02
N HIS A 41 -11.40 9.93 -3.35
CA HIS A 41 -11.61 10.19 -1.92
C HIS A 41 -10.76 9.31 -0.98
N MET A 42 -10.15 8.24 -1.49
CA MET A 42 -9.30 7.32 -0.72
C MET A 42 -7.81 7.59 -0.90
N ARG A 43 -7.43 8.37 -1.92
CA ARG A 43 -6.03 8.64 -2.25
C ARG A 43 -5.31 9.40 -1.15
N ASP A 44 -5.94 10.41 -0.56
CA ASP A 44 -5.33 11.20 0.52
C ASP A 44 -5.09 10.34 1.76
N GLY A 45 -6.04 9.48 2.12
CA GLY A 45 -5.88 8.53 3.23
C GLY A 45 -4.72 7.55 2.99
N MET A 46 -4.61 7.01 1.77
CA MET A 46 -3.50 6.13 1.40
C MET A 46 -2.16 6.87 1.40
N ARG A 47 -2.12 8.10 0.88
CA ARG A 47 -0.92 8.96 0.88
C ARG A 47 -0.42 9.23 2.30
N LEU A 48 -1.31 9.69 3.18
CA LEU A 48 -0.98 9.97 4.59
C LEU A 48 -0.45 8.72 5.30
N TYR A 49 -1.02 7.55 4.99
CA TYR A 49 -0.55 6.28 5.52
C TYR A 49 0.88 5.92 5.09
N ILE A 50 1.16 6.01 3.78
CA ILE A 50 2.44 5.54 3.25
C ILE A 50 3.56 6.55 3.53
N GLU A 51 3.30 7.84 3.33
CA GLU A 51 4.31 8.91 3.45
C GLU A 51 4.52 9.35 4.90
N ASN A 52 3.43 9.63 5.62
CA ASN A 52 3.49 10.22 6.95
C ASN A 52 3.32 9.20 8.08
N ARG A 53 3.14 7.91 7.75
CA ARG A 53 2.88 6.83 8.72
C ARG A 53 1.66 7.12 9.61
N ILE A 54 0.69 7.85 9.07
CA ILE A 54 -0.53 8.20 9.79
C ILE A 54 -1.53 7.04 9.65
N PRO A 55 -2.10 6.52 10.75
CA PRO A 55 -3.07 5.43 10.68
C PRO A 55 -4.32 5.87 9.89
N PRO A 56 -4.72 5.11 8.86
CA PRO A 56 -5.87 5.46 8.04
C PRO A 56 -7.18 5.04 8.72
N GLY A 57 -8.30 5.33 8.06
CA GLY A 57 -9.63 4.89 8.49
C GLY A 57 -9.79 3.36 8.51
N SER A 58 -10.85 2.88 9.17
CA SER A 58 -11.06 1.46 9.44
C SER A 58 -11.13 0.58 8.18
N PHE A 59 -11.70 1.10 7.08
CA PHE A 59 -11.76 0.37 5.80
C PHE A 59 -10.36 0.12 5.22
N LEU A 60 -9.55 1.19 5.07
CA LEU A 60 -8.18 1.04 4.57
C LEU A 60 -7.34 0.16 5.49
N MET A 61 -7.52 0.28 6.80
CA MET A 61 -6.82 -0.57 7.76
C MET A 61 -7.11 -2.06 7.52
N ALA A 62 -8.36 -2.43 7.23
CA ALA A 62 -8.74 -3.79 6.91
C ALA A 62 -8.13 -4.26 5.56
N VAL A 63 -8.17 -3.40 4.53
CA VAL A 63 -7.55 -3.68 3.22
C VAL A 63 -6.04 -3.90 3.36
N LEU A 64 -5.34 -3.01 4.08
CA LEU A 64 -3.89 -3.08 4.29
C LEU A 64 -3.48 -4.30 5.11
N SER A 65 -4.32 -4.74 6.04
CA SER A 65 -4.09 -5.91 6.90
C SER A 65 -4.59 -7.23 6.27
N ASN A 66 -4.96 -7.21 4.98
CA ASN A 66 -5.47 -8.35 4.22
C ASN A 66 -6.66 -9.06 4.89
N ASP A 67 -7.52 -8.30 5.58
CA ASP A 67 -8.77 -8.79 6.15
C ASP A 67 -9.91 -8.50 5.17
N LEU A 68 -10.12 -9.43 4.23
CA LEU A 68 -11.14 -9.30 3.20
C LEU A 68 -12.55 -9.19 3.79
N MET A 69 -12.83 -9.90 4.89
CA MET A 69 -14.17 -9.93 5.48
C MET A 69 -14.50 -8.58 6.13
N ASP A 70 -13.57 -8.04 6.92
CA ASP A 70 -13.75 -6.75 7.58
C ASP A 70 -13.72 -5.60 6.53
N ALA A 71 -12.89 -5.71 5.49
CA ALA A 71 -12.89 -4.76 4.38
C ALA A 71 -14.24 -4.74 3.63
N CYS A 72 -14.82 -5.91 3.32
CA CYS A 72 -16.15 -5.99 2.69
C CYS A 72 -17.25 -5.42 3.58
N CYS A 73 -17.17 -5.64 4.90
CA CYS A 73 -18.17 -5.15 5.86
C CYS A 73 -18.14 -3.62 6.00
N ARG A 74 -16.95 -3.01 5.90
CA ARG A 74 -16.75 -1.56 6.08
C ARG A 74 -16.77 -0.76 4.78
N ALA A 75 -16.73 -1.43 3.63
CA ALA A 75 -16.72 -0.77 2.33
C ALA A 75 -18.04 -0.03 2.08
N ASP A 76 -17.94 1.24 1.71
CA ASP A 76 -19.04 1.97 1.06
C ASP A 76 -19.32 1.41 -0.34
N ASP A 77 -20.37 1.95 -0.98
CA ASP A 77 -20.81 1.48 -2.29
C ASP A 77 -19.72 1.59 -3.36
N ILE A 78 -18.87 2.62 -3.34
CA ILE A 78 -17.81 2.78 -4.35
C ILE A 78 -16.69 1.77 -4.07
N ASN A 79 -16.24 1.73 -2.82
CA ASN A 79 -15.12 0.89 -2.37
C ASN A 79 -15.43 -0.60 -2.54
N ARG A 80 -16.68 -1.02 -2.35
CA ARG A 80 -17.10 -2.41 -2.55
C ARG A 80 -16.85 -2.90 -3.98
N HIS A 81 -17.16 -2.07 -4.98
CA HIS A 81 -16.94 -2.41 -6.39
C HIS A 81 -15.47 -2.30 -6.80
N ARG A 82 -14.63 -1.68 -5.96
CA ARG A 82 -13.24 -1.34 -6.26
C ARG A 82 -12.23 -2.12 -5.40
N LEU A 83 -12.67 -3.03 -4.54
CA LEU A 83 -11.80 -3.85 -3.68
C LEU A 83 -10.67 -4.55 -4.46
N PHE A 84 -10.99 -5.08 -5.65
CA PHE A 84 -9.98 -5.70 -6.50
C PHE A 84 -8.93 -4.69 -6.98
N ASP A 85 -9.35 -3.47 -7.31
CA ASP A 85 -8.45 -2.40 -7.75
C ASP A 85 -7.50 -1.97 -6.62
N PHE A 86 -7.97 -1.94 -5.36
CA PHE A 86 -7.10 -1.74 -4.19
C PHE A 86 -6.02 -2.81 -4.07
N CYS A 87 -6.39 -4.10 -4.21
CA CYS A 87 -5.43 -5.20 -4.15
C CYS A 87 -4.40 -5.12 -5.28
N MET A 88 -4.85 -4.84 -6.50
CA MET A 88 -3.97 -4.63 -7.66
C MET A 88 -3.03 -3.46 -7.45
N TRP A 89 -3.52 -2.35 -6.89
CA TRP A 89 -2.69 -1.18 -6.63
C TRP A 89 -1.62 -1.47 -5.56
N LEU A 90 -2.02 -2.08 -4.44
CA LEU A 90 -1.09 -2.44 -3.36
C LEU A 90 0.00 -3.40 -3.85
N TYR A 91 -0.39 -4.43 -4.61
CA TYR A 91 0.55 -5.45 -5.07
C TYR A 91 1.59 -4.90 -6.07
N ASN A 92 1.19 -3.98 -6.95
CA ASN A 92 2.07 -3.52 -8.04
C ASN A 92 2.76 -2.17 -7.77
N HIS A 93 2.18 -1.30 -6.93
CA HIS A 93 2.63 0.09 -6.80
C HIS A 93 2.99 0.51 -5.36
N ALA A 94 2.60 -0.26 -4.34
CA ALA A 94 2.89 0.08 -2.95
C ALA A 94 4.14 -0.67 -2.43
N PRO A 95 4.86 -0.11 -1.43
CA PRO A 95 5.95 -0.81 -0.78
C PRO A 95 5.46 -2.12 -0.14
N PRO A 96 6.11 -3.27 -0.38
CA PRO A 96 5.63 -4.58 0.10
C PRO A 96 5.56 -4.69 1.63
N ALA A 97 6.34 -3.87 2.35
CA ALA A 97 6.33 -3.83 3.81
C ALA A 97 5.15 -3.04 4.41
N CYS A 98 4.38 -2.29 3.61
CA CYS A 98 3.30 -1.45 4.11
C CYS A 98 1.93 -2.15 4.16
N PHE A 99 1.85 -3.41 3.77
CA PHE A 99 0.60 -4.17 3.79
C PHE A 99 0.87 -5.67 4.01
N GLY A 100 -0.18 -6.48 4.09
CA GLY A 100 -0.09 -7.91 4.30
C GLY A 100 -0.77 -8.31 5.61
N SER A 101 -0.02 -8.60 6.66
CA SER A 101 -0.62 -8.90 7.96
C SER A 101 -0.79 -7.65 8.82
N ARG A 102 -1.58 -7.75 9.90
CA ARG A 102 -1.76 -6.68 10.88
C ARG A 102 -0.44 -6.27 11.53
N GLU A 103 0.47 -7.22 11.72
CA GLU A 103 1.81 -7.01 12.27
C GLU A 103 2.68 -6.19 11.31
N ASN A 104 2.63 -6.47 10.00
CA ASN A 104 3.34 -5.68 8.99
C ASN A 104 2.85 -4.24 8.99
N VAL A 105 1.53 -4.03 9.03
CA VAL A 105 0.93 -2.69 9.09
C VAL A 105 1.31 -1.98 10.39
N ALA A 106 1.33 -2.67 11.53
CA ALA A 106 1.76 -2.10 12.80
C ALA A 106 3.25 -1.71 12.78
N ALA A 107 4.12 -2.57 12.25
CA ALA A 107 5.54 -2.30 12.06
C ALA A 107 5.78 -1.14 11.08
N TRP A 108 4.95 -1.04 10.05
CA TRP A 108 4.97 0.08 9.11
C TRP A 108 4.63 1.41 9.79
N LEU A 109 3.59 1.44 10.63
CA LEU A 109 3.19 2.63 11.38
C LEU A 109 4.18 3.03 12.49
N ARG A 110 4.91 2.05 13.05
CA ARG A 110 5.83 2.24 14.17
C ARG A 110 7.19 1.59 13.90
N PRO A 111 7.99 2.13 12.96
CA PRO A 111 9.29 1.56 12.64
C PRO A 111 10.26 1.56 13.84
N ASP A 112 10.09 2.49 14.78
CA ASP A 112 10.96 2.62 15.95
C ASP A 112 10.67 1.58 17.05
N ALA A 113 9.44 1.03 17.09
CA ALA A 113 9.06 0.04 18.10
C ALA A 113 9.79 -1.30 17.90
N VAL A 114 10.13 -1.65 16.66
CA VAL A 114 10.79 -2.91 16.32
C VAL A 114 12.27 -2.93 16.76
N LYS A 115 12.92 -1.76 16.91
CA LYS A 115 14.33 -1.68 17.35
C LYS A 115 14.50 -1.95 18.85
N ALA A 116 13.47 -1.69 19.66
CA ALA A 116 13.58 -1.79 21.12
C ALA A 116 13.70 -3.23 21.63
N GLU A 117 13.21 -4.23 20.88
CA GLU A 117 13.23 -5.64 21.31
C GLU A 117 14.55 -6.36 20.97
N GLY A 118 15.38 -5.82 20.08
CA GLY A 118 16.64 -6.44 19.64
C GLY A 118 17.91 -5.92 20.32
N GLN A 119 17.81 -4.98 21.27
CA GLN A 119 18.96 -4.36 21.95
C GLN A 119 19.07 -4.70 23.45
N ALA A 120 18.30 -5.69 23.91
CA ALA A 120 18.44 -6.28 25.23
C ALA A 120 18.99 -7.72 25.11
N ALA A 121 20.28 -7.86 24.80
CA ALA A 121 21.05 -9.09 25.01
C ALA A 121 22.55 -8.76 25.10
#